data_AF-A0A7X7MNA0-F1
#
_entry.id   AF-A0A7X7MNA0-F1
#
_cell.length_a   1.000
_cell.length_b   1.000
_cell.length_c   1.000
_cell.angle_alpha   90.00
_cell.angle_beta   90.00
_cell.angle_gamma   90.00
#
_symmetry.space_group_name_H-M   'P 1'
#
loop_
_entity.id
_entity.type
_entity.pdbx_description
1 polymer ?
#
loop_
_entity_poly.entity_id
_entity_poly.type
_entity_poly.pdbx_seq_one_letter_code
_entity_poly.pdbx_strand_id
1 'polypeptide(L)'
;FPDILQENCASGGRRIDLEMNARAHVYCRSDYFIGQKPNDTAFILGQNATLNLTPYLPFQGCEFNCVPVNDDYAAFSIISSGTVMTPSDFDGGIIRRAFSGDETAWFKKVFDIAARMRPFYMGDFYPLTDETGAGNDVWCAWQCDRPDLKAGFAIFFRRGAATEESRTFQLGGIAPDAEYELDVYGGPQKTVKSSELEMWSARLGQRSFQLLFYKKR
;
A
#
# COMPACT_ATOMS: atom_id res chain seq x y z
N PHE A 1 23.39 -16.96 -14.21
CA PHE A 1 23.33 -15.50 -14.40
C PHE A 1 23.12 -14.82 -13.05
N PRO A 2 24.15 -14.73 -12.20
CA PRO A 2 24.00 -14.18 -10.85
C PRO A 2 23.61 -12.70 -10.85
N ASP A 3 23.92 -11.96 -11.91
CA ASP A 3 23.67 -10.51 -12.02
C ASP A 3 22.32 -10.16 -12.68
N ILE A 4 21.47 -11.16 -13.00
CA ILE A 4 20.14 -10.93 -13.56
C ILE A 4 19.11 -10.93 -12.45
N LEU A 5 18.35 -9.83 -12.33
CA LEU A 5 17.13 -9.79 -11.54
C LEU A 5 16.08 -10.68 -12.19
N GLN A 6 15.81 -11.82 -11.56
CA GLN A 6 14.83 -12.78 -12.05
C GLN A 6 13.47 -12.52 -11.40
N GLU A 7 12.45 -12.52 -12.25
CA GLU A 7 11.07 -12.33 -11.85
C GLU A 7 10.30 -13.64 -11.96
N ASN A 8 9.57 -13.98 -10.90
CA ASN A 8 8.61 -15.07 -10.89
C ASN A 8 7.25 -14.58 -11.40
N CYS A 9 6.74 -15.21 -12.44
CA CYS A 9 5.39 -14.99 -12.96
C CYS A 9 4.82 -16.30 -13.52
N ALA A 10 3.58 -16.61 -13.16
CA ALA A 10 2.84 -17.77 -13.65
C ALA A 10 1.34 -17.41 -13.76
N SER A 11 0.98 -16.66 -14.81
CA SER A 11 -0.34 -16.00 -14.92
C SER A 11 -0.61 -15.15 -13.67
N GLY A 12 0.31 -14.23 -13.38
CA GLY A 12 0.44 -13.55 -12.10
C GLY A 12 0.98 -14.50 -11.02
N GLY A 13 0.27 -14.59 -9.90
CA GLY A 13 0.77 -15.22 -8.67
C GLY A 13 0.52 -16.72 -8.49
N ARG A 14 0.26 -17.53 -9.54
CA ARG A 14 -0.06 -18.97 -9.34
C ARG A 14 1.12 -19.83 -8.85
N ARG A 15 2.33 -19.27 -8.81
CA ARG A 15 3.54 -19.93 -8.30
C ARG A 15 4.26 -19.09 -7.25
N ILE A 16 3.48 -18.41 -6.40
CA ILE A 16 4.03 -17.82 -5.17
C ILE A 16 4.20 -18.96 -4.16
N ASP A 17 5.34 -19.62 -4.25
CA ASP A 17 5.71 -20.75 -3.41
C ASP A 17 7.19 -20.65 -2.99
N LEU A 18 7.57 -21.42 -1.97
CA LEU A 18 8.90 -21.35 -1.38
C LEU A 18 10.02 -21.68 -2.39
N GLU A 19 9.81 -22.63 -3.29
CA GLU A 19 10.84 -23.07 -4.25
C GLU A 19 11.09 -21.99 -5.30
N MET A 20 10.03 -21.36 -5.83
CA MET A 20 10.19 -20.28 -6.79
C MET A 20 10.76 -19.01 -6.15
N ASN A 21 10.29 -18.66 -4.94
CA ASN A 21 10.76 -17.46 -4.23
C ASN A 21 12.22 -17.55 -3.79
N ALA A 22 12.78 -18.76 -3.65
CA ALA A 22 14.20 -18.96 -3.42
C ALA A 22 15.10 -18.63 -4.63
N ARG A 23 14.52 -18.44 -5.82
CA ARG A 23 15.25 -18.27 -7.09
C ARG A 23 14.93 -16.98 -7.82
N ALA A 24 13.71 -16.46 -7.65
CA ALA A 24 13.21 -15.29 -8.35
C ALA A 24 12.25 -14.51 -7.45
N HIS A 25 12.25 -13.19 -7.60
CA HIS A 25 11.39 -12.32 -6.81
C HIS A 25 9.95 -12.33 -7.34
N VAL A 26 8.97 -12.17 -6.44
CA VAL A 26 7.57 -11.99 -6.83
C VAL A 26 7.32 -10.53 -7.15
N TYR A 27 7.13 -10.26 -8.43
CA TYR A 27 6.69 -8.96 -8.89
C TYR A 27 5.17 -8.95 -9.11
N CYS A 28 4.65 -9.66 -10.09
CA CYS A 28 3.22 -9.63 -10.39
C CYS A 28 2.45 -10.64 -9.55
N ARG A 29 1.89 -10.19 -8.41
CA ARG A 29 1.07 -11.05 -7.55
C ARG A 29 -0.28 -11.47 -8.18
N SER A 30 -0.74 -10.79 -9.23
CA SER A 30 -1.94 -11.17 -10.01
C SER A 30 -2.02 -10.45 -11.35
N ASP A 31 -2.38 -11.17 -12.43
CA ASP A 31 -2.69 -10.54 -13.73
C ASP A 31 -3.92 -9.62 -13.66
N TYR A 32 -4.69 -9.67 -12.57
CA TYR A 32 -5.86 -8.82 -12.39
C TYR A 32 -5.54 -7.32 -12.33
N PHE A 33 -4.27 -6.96 -12.08
CA PHE A 33 -3.78 -5.57 -12.13
C PHE A 33 -3.49 -5.07 -13.55
N ILE A 34 -3.66 -5.91 -14.59
CA ILE A 34 -3.44 -5.52 -15.99
C ILE A 34 -4.74 -5.00 -16.59
N GLY A 35 -4.78 -3.72 -16.93
CA GLY A 35 -5.91 -3.01 -17.51
C GLY A 35 -6.98 -2.60 -16.49
N GLN A 36 -7.89 -1.73 -16.93
CA GLN A 36 -8.98 -1.23 -16.10
C GLN A 36 -9.86 -2.37 -15.58
N LYS A 37 -10.34 -2.25 -14.34
CA LYS A 37 -11.34 -3.15 -13.78
C LYS A 37 -12.54 -2.34 -13.27
N PRO A 38 -13.77 -2.83 -13.47
CA PRO A 38 -14.95 -2.16 -12.95
C PRO A 38 -14.98 -2.21 -11.42
N ASN A 39 -15.70 -1.25 -10.83
CA ASN A 39 -16.08 -1.24 -9.41
C ASN A 39 -14.91 -1.42 -8.42
N ASP A 40 -13.74 -0.81 -8.70
CA ASP A 40 -12.54 -0.82 -7.84
C ASP A 40 -12.01 -2.20 -7.45
N THR A 41 -12.43 -3.26 -8.15
CA THR A 41 -12.08 -4.65 -7.82
C THR A 41 -10.57 -4.90 -7.82
N ALA A 42 -9.81 -4.23 -8.69
CA ALA A 42 -8.35 -4.31 -8.69
C ALA A 42 -7.73 -3.70 -7.41
N PHE A 43 -8.29 -2.61 -6.91
CA PHE A 43 -7.78 -1.91 -5.73
C PHE A 43 -8.14 -2.65 -4.45
N ILE A 44 -9.34 -3.22 -4.38
CA ILE A 44 -9.74 -4.13 -3.30
C ILE A 44 -8.82 -5.35 -3.26
N LEU A 45 -8.55 -5.97 -4.42
CA LEU A 45 -7.59 -7.07 -4.50
C LEU A 45 -6.20 -6.63 -4.05
N GLY A 46 -5.76 -5.44 -4.43
CA GLY A 46 -4.47 -4.90 -4.06
C GLY A 46 -4.31 -4.74 -2.54
N GLN A 47 -5.30 -4.13 -1.91
CA GLN A 47 -5.34 -3.96 -0.45
C GLN A 47 -5.32 -5.33 0.25
N ASN A 48 -6.11 -6.29 -0.24
CA ASN A 48 -6.15 -7.64 0.32
C ASN A 48 -4.83 -8.37 0.19
N ALA A 49 -4.20 -8.28 -0.98
CA ALA A 49 -2.95 -8.95 -1.21
C ALA A 49 -1.84 -8.34 -0.35
N THR A 50 -1.85 -7.02 -0.09
CA THR A 50 -0.88 -6.42 0.84
C THR A 50 -1.17 -6.87 2.28
N LEU A 51 -2.43 -6.80 2.72
CA LEU A 51 -2.83 -7.19 4.07
C LEU A 51 -2.50 -8.67 4.38
N ASN A 52 -2.78 -9.57 3.44
CA ASN A 52 -2.75 -11.00 3.70
C ASN A 52 -1.45 -11.69 3.24
N LEU A 53 -0.71 -11.14 2.27
CA LEU A 53 0.56 -11.75 1.82
C LEU A 53 1.78 -11.23 2.57
N THR A 54 1.78 -9.98 3.05
CA THR A 54 2.99 -9.38 3.66
C THR A 54 3.57 -10.20 4.83
N PRO A 55 2.76 -10.82 5.72
CA PRO A 55 3.30 -11.68 6.78
C PRO A 55 4.12 -12.88 6.28
N TYR A 56 3.89 -13.34 5.04
CA TYR A 56 4.53 -14.51 4.45
C TYR A 56 5.51 -14.17 3.32
N LEU A 57 5.29 -13.02 2.67
CA LEU A 57 6.06 -12.53 1.54
C LEU A 57 6.27 -11.01 1.66
N PRO A 58 7.24 -10.56 2.47
CA PRO A 58 7.54 -9.15 2.66
C PRO A 58 8.08 -8.47 1.41
N PHE A 59 8.67 -9.23 0.47
CA PHE A 59 9.08 -8.76 -0.85
C PHE A 59 8.07 -9.22 -1.91
N GLN A 60 6.99 -8.47 -2.04
CA GLN A 60 5.97 -8.63 -3.07
C GLN A 60 5.84 -7.35 -3.91
N GLY A 61 5.25 -7.49 -5.10
CA GLY A 61 4.89 -6.33 -5.90
C GLY A 61 3.53 -6.38 -6.56
N CYS A 62 3.28 -5.34 -7.36
CA CYS A 62 2.11 -5.25 -8.21
C CYS A 62 2.40 -4.39 -9.44
N GLU A 63 1.51 -4.52 -10.42
CA GLU A 63 1.50 -3.70 -11.64
C GLU A 63 0.58 -2.50 -11.51
N PHE A 64 1.07 -1.33 -11.93
CA PHE A 64 0.34 -0.05 -11.83
C PHE A 64 -0.62 0.20 -13.01
N ASN A 65 -0.67 -0.75 -13.95
CA ASN A 65 -1.43 -0.64 -15.19
C ASN A 65 -2.95 -0.48 -14.97
N CYS A 66 -3.50 -0.95 -13.85
CA CYS A 66 -4.90 -0.75 -13.49
C CYS A 66 -5.21 0.62 -12.85
N VAL A 67 -4.20 1.45 -12.55
CA VAL A 67 -4.36 2.69 -11.77
C VAL A 67 -4.64 3.89 -12.68
N PRO A 68 -5.79 4.57 -12.50
CA PRO A 68 -6.05 5.81 -13.20
C PRO A 68 -5.07 6.90 -12.80
N VAL A 69 -4.61 7.68 -13.78
CA VAL A 69 -3.76 8.83 -13.52
C VAL A 69 -4.51 9.82 -12.61
N ASN A 70 -3.82 10.34 -11.60
CA ASN A 70 -4.35 11.21 -10.56
C ASN A 70 -5.30 10.55 -9.52
N ASP A 71 -5.36 9.21 -9.44
CA ASP A 71 -6.11 8.50 -8.40
C ASP A 71 -5.18 7.97 -7.29
N ASP A 72 -4.96 8.79 -6.25
CA ASP A 72 -4.14 8.43 -5.10
C ASP A 72 -4.68 7.18 -4.36
N TYR A 73 -6.01 7.04 -4.24
CA TYR A 73 -6.61 5.88 -3.57
C TYR A 73 -6.24 4.59 -4.31
N ALA A 74 -6.42 4.58 -5.64
CA ALA A 74 -6.05 3.46 -6.49
C ALA A 74 -4.55 3.14 -6.41
N ALA A 75 -3.69 4.18 -6.44
CA ALA A 75 -2.24 4.03 -6.35
C ALA A 75 -1.82 3.35 -5.04
N PHE A 76 -2.21 3.90 -3.88
CA PHE A 76 -1.79 3.37 -2.59
C PHE A 76 -2.50 2.07 -2.20
N SER A 77 -3.62 1.74 -2.85
CA SER A 77 -4.27 0.44 -2.69
C SER A 77 -3.42 -0.73 -3.22
N ILE A 78 -2.56 -0.48 -4.20
CA ILE A 78 -1.76 -1.55 -4.81
C ILE A 78 -0.29 -1.49 -4.40
N ILE A 79 0.26 -0.29 -4.13
CA ILE A 79 1.67 -0.09 -3.76
C ILE A 79 2.06 -1.02 -2.60
N SER A 80 3.20 -1.69 -2.77
CA SER A 80 3.80 -2.58 -1.78
C SER A 80 5.34 -2.45 -1.78
N SER A 81 6.05 -3.40 -1.18
CA SER A 81 7.53 -3.41 -1.10
C SER A 81 8.24 -3.29 -2.45
N GLY A 82 7.63 -3.81 -3.51
CA GLY A 82 8.01 -3.62 -4.90
C GLY A 82 6.81 -3.11 -5.67
N THR A 83 6.98 -2.20 -6.62
CA THR A 83 5.89 -1.77 -7.52
C THR A 83 6.56 -1.28 -8.78
N VAL A 84 6.15 -1.79 -9.94
CA VAL A 84 6.55 -1.22 -11.22
C VAL A 84 5.39 -0.37 -11.68
N MET A 85 5.72 0.85 -12.06
CA MET A 85 4.74 1.79 -12.56
C MET A 85 4.75 1.74 -14.08
N THR A 86 3.80 1.03 -14.68
CA THR A 86 3.49 1.11 -16.10
C THR A 86 2.15 1.84 -16.31
N PRO A 87 2.16 3.17 -16.50
CA PRO A 87 0.93 3.92 -16.71
C PRO A 87 0.17 3.45 -17.94
N SER A 88 -1.13 3.19 -17.80
CA SER A 88 -2.00 2.79 -18.90
C SER A 88 -2.89 3.94 -19.36
N ASP A 89 -3.17 4.00 -20.66
CA ASP A 89 -4.24 4.84 -21.23
C ASP A 89 -5.62 4.15 -21.14
N PHE A 90 -5.67 2.92 -20.64
CA PHE A 90 -6.82 2.03 -20.62
C PHE A 90 -7.42 1.69 -22.00
N ASP A 91 -6.78 2.12 -23.09
CA ASP A 91 -7.16 1.85 -24.47
C ASP A 91 -6.23 0.80 -25.09
N GLY A 92 -6.02 -0.29 -24.35
CA GLY A 92 -5.23 -1.43 -24.79
C GLY A 92 -3.71 -1.24 -24.71
N GLY A 93 -3.21 -0.20 -24.04
CA GLY A 93 -1.77 0.10 -24.03
C GLY A 93 -1.18 0.71 -22.77
N ILE A 94 0.14 0.82 -22.81
CA ILE A 94 0.95 1.71 -21.96
C ILE A 94 0.85 3.10 -22.58
N ILE A 95 0.74 4.16 -21.78
CA ILE A 95 0.67 5.54 -22.25
C ILE A 95 1.84 5.82 -23.20
N ARG A 96 1.54 6.12 -24.48
CA ARG A 96 2.53 6.42 -25.53
C ARG A 96 2.68 7.91 -25.84
N ARG A 97 2.07 8.78 -25.05
CA ARG A 97 2.18 10.24 -25.16
C ARG A 97 3.06 10.81 -24.06
N ALA A 98 3.51 12.05 -24.25
CA ALA A 98 4.12 12.80 -23.17
C ALA A 98 3.11 13.00 -22.02
N PHE A 99 3.63 12.93 -20.79
CA PHE A 99 2.87 13.34 -19.61
C PHE A 99 2.76 14.85 -19.58
N SER A 100 1.61 15.36 -19.11
CA SER A 100 1.49 16.77 -18.77
C SER A 100 2.38 17.11 -17.56
N GLY A 101 2.55 18.40 -17.27
CA GLY A 101 3.25 18.84 -16.06
C GLY A 101 2.61 18.30 -14.79
N ASP A 102 1.27 18.32 -14.73
CA ASP A 102 0.51 17.86 -13.56
C ASP A 102 0.60 16.34 -13.38
N GLU A 103 0.50 15.56 -14.48
CA GLU A 103 0.66 14.10 -14.42
C GLU A 103 2.09 13.74 -13.98
N THR A 104 3.10 14.43 -14.50
CA THR A 104 4.50 14.24 -14.09
C THR A 104 4.67 14.54 -12.61
N ALA A 105 4.09 15.63 -12.12
CA ALA A 105 4.14 15.99 -10.70
C ALA A 105 3.43 14.93 -9.83
N TRP A 106 2.29 14.43 -10.29
CA TRP A 106 1.56 13.37 -9.60
C TRP A 106 2.36 12.07 -9.53
N PHE A 107 2.93 11.59 -10.64
CA PHE A 107 3.77 10.40 -10.63
C PHE A 107 4.96 10.56 -9.68
N LYS A 108 5.68 11.68 -9.74
CA LYS A 108 6.81 11.96 -8.82
C LYS A 108 6.37 11.89 -7.36
N LYS A 109 5.27 12.55 -7.01
CA LYS A 109 4.69 12.48 -5.65
C LYS A 109 4.43 11.04 -5.23
N VAL A 110 3.77 10.25 -6.07
CA VAL A 110 3.46 8.83 -5.76
C VAL A 110 4.74 8.00 -5.63
N PHE A 111 5.73 8.19 -6.50
CA PHE A 111 7.03 7.53 -6.44
C PHE A 111 7.79 7.85 -5.15
N ASP A 112 7.84 9.12 -4.75
CA ASP A 112 8.56 9.55 -3.56
C ASP A 112 7.94 8.93 -2.29
N ILE A 113 6.61 8.86 -2.23
CA ILE A 113 5.90 8.21 -1.13
C ILE A 113 6.11 6.69 -1.16
N ALA A 114 6.00 6.03 -2.31
CA ALA A 114 6.27 4.60 -2.43
C ALA A 114 7.71 4.24 -2.01
N ALA A 115 8.69 5.06 -2.42
CA ALA A 115 10.08 4.90 -2.02
C ALA A 115 10.29 5.08 -0.51
N ARG A 116 9.55 6.02 0.12
CA ARG A 116 9.55 6.22 1.58
C ARG A 116 8.90 5.04 2.32
N MET A 117 7.86 4.42 1.78
CA MET A 117 7.20 3.25 2.38
C MET A 117 8.07 1.99 2.32
N ARG A 118 8.81 1.82 1.22
CA ARG A 118 9.59 0.61 0.90
C ARG A 118 10.41 0.01 2.07
N PRO A 119 11.24 0.76 2.82
CA PRO A 119 12.05 0.18 3.89
C PRO A 119 11.22 -0.39 5.05
N PHE A 120 10.00 0.10 5.27
CA PHE A 120 9.16 -0.32 6.38
C PHE A 120 8.51 -1.69 6.14
N TYR A 121 8.30 -2.10 4.89
CA TYR A 121 7.80 -3.44 4.57
C TYR A 121 8.74 -4.59 5.00
N MET A 122 10.00 -4.27 5.33
CA MET A 122 10.98 -5.21 5.90
C MET A 122 11.01 -5.20 7.43
N GLY A 123 10.00 -4.60 8.07
CA GLY A 123 9.87 -4.50 9.51
C GLY A 123 8.75 -5.37 10.07
N ASP A 124 8.30 -5.01 11.28
CA ASP A 124 7.16 -5.63 11.92
C ASP A 124 5.88 -5.22 11.18
N PHE A 125 5.07 -6.20 10.80
CA PHE A 125 3.80 -5.98 10.11
C PHE A 125 2.64 -6.25 11.06
N TYR A 126 1.77 -5.25 11.23
CA TYR A 126 0.57 -5.35 12.05
C TYR A 126 -0.67 -5.23 11.16
N PRO A 127 -1.44 -6.33 10.96
CA PRO A 127 -2.76 -6.22 10.35
C PRO A 127 -3.69 -5.49 11.33
N LEU A 128 -4.26 -4.37 10.89
CA LEU A 128 -5.15 -3.54 11.73
C LEU A 128 -6.64 -3.84 11.44
N THR A 129 -6.90 -4.68 10.45
CA THR A 129 -8.21 -5.25 10.12
C THR A 129 -8.04 -6.74 9.88
N ASP A 130 -9.09 -7.51 10.16
CA ASP A 130 -9.16 -8.92 9.77
C ASP A 130 -9.05 -9.10 8.25
N GLU A 131 -8.82 -10.34 7.82
CA GLU A 131 -8.92 -10.70 6.41
C GLU A 131 -10.28 -10.27 5.85
N THR A 132 -10.26 -9.37 4.87
CA THR A 132 -11.47 -8.66 4.43
C THR A 132 -12.24 -9.34 3.28
N GLY A 133 -11.84 -10.55 2.86
CA GLY A 133 -12.59 -11.38 1.90
C GLY A 133 -13.11 -10.67 0.65
N ALA A 134 -12.29 -9.86 -0.05
CA ALA A 134 -12.69 -9.09 -1.24
C ALA A 134 -13.95 -8.19 -1.10
N GLY A 135 -14.43 -7.92 0.11
CA GLY A 135 -15.61 -7.10 0.36
C GLY A 135 -15.37 -5.61 0.10
N ASN A 136 -16.31 -4.92 -0.56
CA ASN A 136 -16.26 -3.47 -0.74
C ASN A 136 -16.90 -2.69 0.44
N ASP A 137 -17.51 -3.42 1.38
CA ASP A 137 -18.33 -2.94 2.49
C ASP A 137 -17.58 -2.89 3.84
N VAL A 138 -16.27 -3.09 3.81
CA VAL A 138 -15.43 -3.17 5.00
C VAL A 138 -14.24 -2.20 4.92
N TRP A 139 -13.68 -1.86 6.08
CA TRP A 139 -12.41 -1.15 6.16
C TRP A 139 -11.24 -2.09 5.90
N CYS A 140 -10.13 -1.57 5.40
CA CYS A 140 -8.86 -2.30 5.29
C CYS A 140 -7.74 -1.43 5.81
N ALA A 141 -6.91 -1.94 6.73
CA ALA A 141 -5.80 -1.18 7.29
C ALA A 141 -4.65 -2.08 7.73
N TRP A 142 -3.44 -1.55 7.61
CA TRP A 142 -2.23 -2.21 8.10
C TRP A 142 -1.19 -1.17 8.52
N GLN A 143 -0.22 -1.66 9.29
CA GLN A 143 0.94 -0.90 9.74
C GLN A 143 2.21 -1.69 9.46
N CYS A 144 3.26 -0.96 9.09
CA CYS A 144 4.63 -1.46 8.99
C CYS A 144 5.51 -0.63 9.93
N ASP A 145 6.08 -1.25 10.96
CA ASP A 145 6.96 -0.63 11.95
C ASP A 145 8.40 -1.09 11.80
N ARG A 146 9.36 -0.17 11.94
CA ARG A 146 10.78 -0.47 12.00
C ARG A 146 11.33 0.02 13.34
N PRO A 147 11.34 -0.83 14.39
CA PRO A 147 11.84 -0.45 15.71
C PRO A 147 13.28 0.07 15.69
N ASP A 148 14.12 -0.48 14.81
CA ASP A 148 15.51 -0.07 14.60
C ASP A 148 15.64 1.34 13.98
N LEU A 149 14.65 1.76 13.18
CA LEU A 149 14.54 3.12 12.65
C LEU A 149 13.72 4.04 13.57
N LYS A 150 13.11 3.47 14.61
CA LYS A 150 12.13 4.12 15.49
C LYS A 150 11.00 4.82 14.70
N ALA A 151 10.60 4.22 13.58
CA ALA A 151 9.70 4.84 12.63
C ALA A 151 8.89 3.78 11.89
N GLY A 152 7.76 4.19 11.34
CA GLY A 152 6.91 3.32 10.54
C GLY A 152 5.88 4.10 9.77
N PHE A 153 4.96 3.37 9.15
CA PHE A 153 3.77 3.94 8.57
C PHE A 153 2.54 3.09 8.90
N ALA A 154 1.38 3.73 8.94
CA ALA A 154 0.09 3.07 8.98
C ALA A 154 -0.80 3.64 7.88
N ILE A 155 -1.56 2.77 7.22
CA ILE A 155 -2.47 3.16 6.16
C ILE A 155 -3.85 2.55 6.39
N PHE A 156 -4.88 3.36 6.17
CA PHE A 156 -6.27 3.04 6.47
C PHE A 156 -7.10 3.36 5.24
N PHE A 157 -7.94 2.42 4.81
CA PHE A 157 -8.86 2.57 3.69
C PHE A 157 -10.29 2.40 4.18
N ARG A 158 -11.14 3.38 3.86
CA ARG A 158 -12.58 3.21 3.86
C ARG A 158 -13.03 2.86 2.44
N ARG A 159 -13.41 1.60 2.22
CA ARG A 159 -13.89 1.13 0.92
C ARG A 159 -15.24 1.76 0.56
N GLY A 160 -15.62 1.68 -0.71
CA GLY A 160 -16.73 2.46 -1.27
C GLY A 160 -18.08 2.18 -0.61
N ALA A 161 -18.34 0.93 -0.21
CA ALA A 161 -19.61 0.52 0.41
C ALA A 161 -19.52 0.41 1.94
N ALA A 162 -18.39 0.76 2.56
CA ALA A 162 -18.23 0.68 4.01
C ALA A 162 -19.13 1.71 4.71
N THR A 163 -20.06 1.24 5.52
CA THR A 163 -21.11 2.04 6.16
C THR A 163 -20.56 2.94 7.27
N GLU A 164 -19.65 2.41 8.09
CA GLU A 164 -19.01 3.15 9.17
C GLU A 164 -18.06 4.23 8.62
N GLU A 165 -18.31 5.49 8.96
CA GLU A 165 -17.48 6.63 8.51
C GLU A 165 -16.19 6.79 9.29
N SER A 166 -16.10 6.18 10.46
CA SER A 166 -14.92 6.22 11.30
C SER A 166 -14.69 4.89 12.01
N ARG A 167 -13.42 4.55 12.19
CA ARG A 167 -12.99 3.37 12.93
C ARG A 167 -11.75 3.70 13.75
N THR A 168 -11.65 3.10 14.94
CA THR A 168 -10.45 3.15 15.77
C THR A 168 -9.63 1.90 15.56
N PHE A 169 -8.32 2.06 15.43
CA PHE A 169 -7.35 1.00 15.19
C PHE A 169 -6.31 1.01 16.30
N GLN A 170 -5.92 -0.18 16.76
CA GLN A 170 -4.83 -0.33 17.71
C GLN A 170 -3.53 -0.58 16.95
N LEU A 171 -2.63 0.39 16.91
CA LEU A 171 -1.31 0.26 16.30
C LEU A 171 -0.37 -0.52 17.23
N GLY A 172 0.46 -1.38 16.63
CA GLY A 172 1.49 -2.15 17.33
C GLY A 172 2.83 -1.42 17.42
N GLY A 173 3.74 -1.92 18.26
CA GLY A 173 5.11 -1.41 18.36
C GLY A 173 5.25 0.03 18.90
N ILE A 174 4.15 0.67 19.34
CA ILE A 174 4.18 2.02 19.90
C ILE A 174 4.74 1.97 21.32
N ALA A 175 5.82 2.72 21.56
CA ALA A 175 6.48 2.75 22.86
C ALA A 175 5.66 3.57 23.86
N PRO A 176 5.41 3.06 25.08
CA PRO A 176 4.70 3.80 26.11
C PRO A 176 5.48 5.06 26.51
N ASP A 177 4.76 6.07 26.98
CA ASP A 177 5.30 7.34 27.49
C ASP A 177 6.22 8.10 26.52
N ALA A 178 6.09 7.83 25.21
CA ALA A 178 6.85 8.50 24.17
C ALA A 178 6.04 9.57 23.41
N GLU A 179 6.74 10.42 22.68
CA GLU A 179 6.19 11.32 21.68
C GLU A 179 6.63 10.91 20.28
N TYR A 180 5.75 11.13 19.31
CA TYR A 180 5.98 10.80 17.91
C TYR A 180 5.76 12.03 17.04
N GLU A 181 6.65 12.23 16.09
CA GLU A 181 6.42 13.10 14.95
C GLU A 181 5.57 12.34 13.95
N LEU A 182 4.41 12.90 13.63
CA LEU A 182 3.46 12.36 12.68
C LEU A 182 3.46 13.25 11.43
N ASP A 183 3.57 12.59 10.28
CA ASP A 183 3.44 13.20 8.97
C ASP A 183 2.26 12.56 8.25
N VAL A 184 1.17 13.33 8.14
CA VAL A 184 -0.09 12.88 7.54
C VAL A 184 -0.05 13.22 6.06
N TYR A 185 -0.25 12.22 5.21
CA TYR A 185 -0.32 12.45 3.77
C TYR A 185 -1.40 13.47 3.40
N GLY A 186 -1.00 14.58 2.77
CA GLY A 186 -1.89 15.70 2.41
C GLY A 186 -2.37 16.54 3.61
N GLY A 187 -1.82 16.30 4.81
CA GLY A 187 -2.17 17.00 6.04
C GLY A 187 -0.97 17.67 6.71
N PRO A 188 -1.17 18.27 7.90
CA PRO A 188 -0.09 18.90 8.64
C PRO A 188 0.80 17.86 9.33
N GLN A 189 2.08 18.21 9.50
CA GLN A 189 2.93 17.53 10.46
C GLN A 189 2.53 17.94 11.87
N LYS A 190 2.48 16.98 12.80
CA LYS A 190 2.17 17.23 14.21
C LYS A 190 2.95 16.31 15.13
N THR A 191 3.07 16.71 16.39
CA THR A 191 3.56 15.84 17.45
C THR A 191 2.38 15.25 18.20
N VAL A 192 2.40 13.95 18.44
CA VAL A 192 1.37 13.23 19.18
C VAL A 192 2.00 12.41 20.30
N LYS A 193 1.23 12.19 21.38
CA LYS A 193 1.63 11.25 22.42
C LYS A 193 1.42 9.81 21.95
N SER A 194 2.22 8.90 22.50
CA SER A 194 2.08 7.45 22.28
C SER A 194 0.64 6.95 22.42
N SER A 195 -0.10 7.40 23.44
CA SER A 195 -1.50 7.00 23.65
C SER A 195 -2.46 7.44 22.55
N GLU A 196 -2.21 8.57 21.87
CA GLU A 196 -3.00 9.01 20.71
C GLU A 196 -2.64 8.18 19.47
N LEU A 197 -1.36 7.85 19.28
CA LEU A 197 -0.90 7.06 18.13
C LEU A 197 -1.30 5.59 18.24
N GLU A 198 -1.22 5.01 19.44
CA GLU A 198 -1.56 3.61 19.71
C GLU A 198 -3.05 3.35 19.43
N MET A 199 -3.95 4.26 19.81
CA MET A 199 -5.40 4.14 19.58
C MET A 199 -5.87 5.15 18.53
N TRP A 200 -5.48 4.93 17.28
CA TRP A 200 -5.73 5.88 16.20
C TRP A 200 -7.16 5.81 15.65
N SER A 201 -7.87 6.93 15.66
CA SER A 201 -9.20 7.07 15.05
C SER A 201 -9.11 7.71 13.66
N ALA A 202 -9.44 6.95 12.62
CA ALA A 202 -9.59 7.48 11.26
C ALA A 202 -11.05 7.76 10.95
N ARG A 203 -11.37 8.95 10.43
CA ARG A 203 -12.68 9.31 9.86
C ARG A 203 -12.48 9.67 8.40
N LEU A 204 -13.11 8.94 7.49
CA LEU A 204 -12.84 8.98 6.06
C LEU A 204 -14.14 9.07 5.25
N GLY A 205 -14.08 9.71 4.09
CA GLY A 205 -15.16 9.66 3.09
C GLY A 205 -15.24 8.27 2.43
N GLN A 206 -16.32 8.01 1.68
CA GLN A 206 -16.39 6.78 0.88
C GLN A 206 -15.23 6.73 -0.12
N ARG A 207 -14.67 5.53 -0.33
CA ARG A 207 -13.56 5.29 -1.26
C ARG A 207 -12.41 6.29 -1.04
N SER A 208 -11.91 6.34 0.20
CA SER A 208 -10.81 7.21 0.56
C SER A 208 -9.87 6.52 1.53
N PHE A 209 -8.72 7.14 1.77
CA PHE A 209 -7.66 6.60 2.59
C PHE A 209 -7.00 7.68 3.44
N GLN A 210 -6.29 7.24 4.48
CA GLN A 210 -5.35 8.05 5.22
C GLN A 210 -4.04 7.27 5.36
N LEU A 211 -2.92 7.95 5.09
CA LEU A 211 -1.58 7.42 5.25
C LEU A 211 -0.85 8.29 6.27
N LEU A 212 -0.27 7.64 7.27
CA LEU A 212 0.50 8.25 8.34
C LEU A 212 1.92 7.69 8.30
N PHE A 213 2.92 8.57 8.32
CA PHE A 213 4.27 8.20 8.73
C PHE A 213 4.50 8.70 10.13
N TYR A 214 5.13 7.89 10.98
CA TYR A 214 5.47 8.29 12.34
C TYR A 214 6.94 8.02 12.63
N LYS A 215 7.52 8.83 13.52
CA LYS A 215 8.88 8.68 14.02
C LYS A 215 8.95 9.06 15.50
N LYS A 216 9.47 8.16 16.34
CA LYS A 216 9.67 8.41 17.77
C LYS A 216 10.72 9.50 17.97
N ARG A 217 10.45 10.44 18.87
CA ARG A 217 11.43 11.44 19.32
C ARG A 217 12.45 10.86 20.29
#